data_AF-A0A7W4VYR3-F1
#
_entry.id   AF-A0A7W4VYR3-F1
#
_cell.length_a   1.000
_cell.length_b   1.000
_cell.length_c   1.000
_cell.angle_alpha   90.00
_cell.angle_beta   90.00
_cell.angle_gamma   90.00
#
_symmetry.space_group_name_H-M   'P 1'
#
loop_
_entity.id
_entity.type
_entity.pdbx_description
1 polymer ?
#
loop_
_entity_poly.entity_id
_entity_poly.type
_entity_poly.pdbx_seq_one_letter_code
_entity_poly.pdbx_strand_id
1 'polypeptide(L)'
;MVVLGQAKCILPSSSVSPEQVARVVARLRRDWLGVYVTTGSFSRQAQVEIIDDQYPVVLISGGTLAAAVRQMAQANDGGDLEALLESTIDGHGTVATHRRPEEVLSMQVCRAHLARGLHWVRTTTKNGA
;
A
#
# COMPACT_ATOMS: atom_id res chain seq x y z
N MET A 1 -7.54 -5.85 -13.83
CA MET A 1 -6.69 -6.36 -12.74
C MET A 1 -6.98 -5.55 -11.49
N VAL A 2 -7.07 -6.19 -10.33
CA VAL A 2 -7.29 -5.52 -9.03
C VAL A 2 -5.99 -5.52 -8.24
N VAL A 3 -5.66 -4.40 -7.59
CA VAL A 3 -4.52 -4.29 -6.68
C VAL A 3 -5.03 -4.10 -5.27
N LEU A 4 -4.62 -4.96 -4.34
CA LEU A 4 -4.97 -4.88 -2.92
C LEU A 4 -3.76 -4.37 -2.13
N GLY A 5 -3.88 -3.18 -1.56
CA GLY A 5 -2.82 -2.55 -0.76
C GLY A 5 -2.98 -2.80 0.74
N GLN A 6 -1.86 -3.05 1.42
CA GLN A 6 -1.74 -3.05 2.87
C GLN A 6 -0.60 -2.12 3.28
N ALA A 7 -0.81 -1.29 4.30
CA ALA A 7 0.19 -0.38 4.83
C ALA A 7 0.38 -0.62 6.34
N LYS A 8 1.63 -0.66 6.80
CA LYS A 8 1.94 -0.77 8.23
C LYS A 8 3.16 0.07 8.61
N CYS A 9 2.93 1.10 9.42
CA CYS A 9 3.99 1.91 10.02
C CYS A 9 4.51 1.20 11.28
N ILE A 10 5.77 0.78 11.26
CA ILE A 10 6.50 0.15 12.37
C ILE A 10 7.88 0.81 12.52
N LEU A 11 8.59 0.49 13.61
CA LEU A 11 9.97 0.94 13.77
C LEU A 11 10.84 0.44 12.60
N PRO A 12 11.77 1.24 12.07
CA PRO A 12 12.66 0.82 10.98
C PRO A 12 13.49 -0.43 11.29
N SER A 13 13.83 -0.63 12.57
CA SER A 13 14.55 -1.81 13.07
C SER A 13 13.67 -3.07 13.22
N SER A 14 12.35 -2.93 13.07
CA SER A 14 11.41 -4.05 13.15
C SER A 14 11.16 -4.67 11.78
N SER A 15 10.62 -5.89 11.79
CA SER A 15 10.26 -6.63 10.58
C SER A 15 8.80 -7.08 10.58
N VAL A 16 8.22 -7.16 9.38
CA VAL A 16 6.93 -7.77 9.11
C VAL A 16 7.11 -9.29 9.04
N SER A 17 6.26 -10.02 9.77
CA SER A 17 6.31 -11.48 9.84
C SER A 17 5.58 -12.15 8.66
N PRO A 18 5.86 -13.43 8.38
CA PRO A 18 5.22 -14.15 7.27
C PRO A 18 3.70 -14.20 7.40
N GLU A 19 3.18 -14.40 8.62
CA GLU A 19 1.74 -14.48 8.89
C GLU A 19 1.04 -13.14 8.58
N GLN A 20 1.73 -12.02 8.74
CA GLN A 20 1.20 -10.70 8.40
C GLN A 20 1.07 -10.53 6.88
N VAL A 21 2.03 -11.02 6.10
CA VAL A 21 1.95 -11.03 4.63
C VAL A 21 0.87 -11.99 4.17
N ALA A 22 0.83 -13.21 4.72
CA ALA A 22 -0.15 -14.25 4.38
C ALA A 22 -1.60 -13.77 4.56
N ARG A 23 -1.87 -12.90 5.54
CA ARG A 23 -3.20 -12.28 5.71
C ARG A 23 -3.65 -11.42 4.53
N VAL A 24 -2.72 -10.78 3.82
CA VAL A 24 -3.04 -10.02 2.59
C VAL A 24 -3.25 -11.00 1.44
N VAL A 25 -2.36 -11.98 1.30
CA VAL A 25 -2.42 -13.00 0.25
C VAL A 25 -3.73 -13.79 0.33
N ALA A 26 -4.19 -14.15 1.53
CA ALA A 26 -5.45 -14.87 1.75
C ALA A 26 -6.70 -14.11 1.26
N ARG A 27 -6.59 -12.82 0.94
CA ARG A 27 -7.68 -12.00 0.38
C ARG A 27 -7.62 -11.87 -1.14
N LEU A 28 -6.52 -12.30 -1.76
CA LEU A 28 -6.34 -12.20 -3.21
C LEU A 28 -7.20 -13.25 -3.91
N ARG A 29 -7.77 -12.86 -5.06
CA ARG A 29 -8.47 -13.75 -5.99
C ARG A 29 -7.61 -13.92 -7.25
N ARG A 30 -8.06 -14.76 -8.19
CA ARG A 30 -7.43 -14.87 -9.50
C ARG A 30 -7.30 -13.48 -10.15
N ASP A 31 -6.13 -13.20 -10.72
CA ASP A 31 -5.78 -11.93 -11.38
C ASP A 31 -5.79 -10.71 -10.44
N TRP A 32 -5.53 -10.93 -9.14
CA TRP A 32 -5.29 -9.88 -8.15
C TRP A 32 -3.81 -9.85 -7.75
N LEU A 33 -3.31 -8.64 -7.49
CA LEU A 33 -1.94 -8.41 -7.01
C LEU A 33 -1.99 -7.77 -5.61
N GLY A 34 -1.24 -8.32 -4.67
CA GLY A 34 -1.02 -7.71 -3.36
C GLY A 34 0.10 -6.67 -3.41
N VAL A 35 0.00 -5.62 -2.61
CA VAL A 35 1.12 -4.70 -2.34
C VAL A 35 1.20 -4.48 -0.83
N TYR A 36 2.34 -4.79 -0.22
CA TYR A 36 2.59 -4.56 1.20
C TYR A 36 3.62 -3.44 1.36
N VAL A 37 3.21 -2.34 2.01
CA VAL A 37 4.04 -1.18 2.29
C VAL A 37 4.34 -1.11 3.78
N THR A 38 5.62 -0.93 4.14
CA THR A 38 6.02 -0.73 5.52
C THR A 38 7.20 0.23 5.64
N THR A 39 7.30 0.92 6.77
CA THR A 39 8.47 1.74 7.15
C THR A 39 9.62 0.89 7.70
N GLY A 40 9.37 -0.38 8.04
CA GLY A 40 10.39 -1.33 8.50
C GLY A 40 10.90 -2.23 7.39
N SER A 41 11.26 -3.45 7.76
CA SER A 41 11.74 -4.51 6.85
C SER A 41 10.77 -5.69 6.76
N PHE A 42 11.03 -6.62 5.85
CA PHE A 42 10.34 -7.92 5.81
C PHE A 42 11.28 -8.99 6.33
N SER A 43 10.78 -9.90 7.17
CA SER A 43 11.63 -10.96 7.70
C SER A 43 12.14 -11.87 6.58
N ARG A 44 13.28 -12.53 6.80
CA ARG A 44 13.83 -13.48 5.83
C ARG A 44 12.82 -14.59 5.52
N GLN A 45 12.16 -15.13 6.55
CA GLN A 45 11.15 -16.17 6.39
C GLN A 45 9.98 -15.70 5.52
N ALA A 46 9.51 -14.46 5.69
CA ALA A 46 8.43 -13.92 4.86
C ALA A 46 8.83 -13.85 3.38
N GLN A 47 10.06 -13.46 3.09
CA GLN A 47 10.56 -13.42 1.71
C GLN A 47 10.73 -14.82 1.11
N VAL A 48 11.21 -15.79 1.89
CA VAL A 48 11.31 -17.20 1.48
C VAL A 48 9.93 -17.75 1.13
N GLU A 49 8.94 -17.59 2.01
CA GLU A 49 7.57 -18.07 1.76
C GLU A 49 6.95 -17.42 0.52
N ILE A 50 7.16 -16.11 0.31
CA ILE A 50 6.67 -15.44 -0.90
C ILE A 50 7.24 -16.08 -2.17
N ILE A 51 8.53 -16.42 -2.17
CA ILE A 51 9.19 -17.01 -3.32
C ILE A 51 8.74 -18.47 -3.51
N ASP A 52 8.79 -19.27 -2.45
CA ASP A 52 8.52 -20.71 -2.48
C ASP A 52 7.04 -20.99 -2.80
N ASP A 53 6.12 -20.24 -2.19
CA ASP A 53 4.67 -20.38 -2.40
C ASP A 53 4.15 -19.52 -3.57
N GLN A 54 5.04 -18.79 -4.25
CA GLN A 54 4.73 -17.94 -5.41
C GLN A 54 3.62 -16.91 -5.12
N TYR A 55 3.68 -16.25 -3.96
CA TYR A 55 2.69 -15.25 -3.60
C TYR A 55 2.74 -14.05 -4.57
N PRO A 56 1.61 -13.66 -5.19
CA PRO A 56 1.55 -12.50 -6.09
C PRO A 56 1.49 -11.20 -5.27
N VAL A 57 2.57 -10.88 -4.55
CA VAL A 57 2.67 -9.71 -3.67
C VAL A 57 3.96 -8.92 -3.93
N VAL A 58 3.83 -7.61 -4.06
CA VAL A 58 4.95 -6.68 -4.13
C VAL A 58 5.29 -6.18 -2.73
N LEU A 59 6.58 -6.24 -2.37
CA LEU A 59 7.09 -5.76 -1.09
C LEU A 59 7.71 -4.38 -1.25
N ILE A 60 7.23 -3.41 -0.47
CA ILE A 60 7.79 -2.06 -0.37
C ILE A 60 8.28 -1.86 1.06
N SER A 61 9.58 -2.04 1.28
CA SER A 61 10.24 -1.84 2.57
C SER A 61 10.55 -0.36 2.82
N GLY A 62 10.98 -0.03 4.03
CA GLY A 62 11.29 1.35 4.43
C GLY A 62 12.30 2.05 3.53
N GLY A 63 13.33 1.33 3.05
CA GLY A 63 14.31 1.89 2.12
C GLY A 63 13.71 2.24 0.75
N THR A 64 12.89 1.34 0.19
CA THR A 64 12.20 1.58 -1.09
C THR A 64 11.16 2.68 -0.95
N LEU A 65 10.41 2.68 0.16
CA LEU A 65 9.44 3.71 0.50
C LEU A 65 10.10 5.09 0.61
N ALA A 66 11.20 5.19 1.36
CA ALA A 66 11.93 6.45 1.52
C ALA A 66 12.46 6.98 0.18
N ALA A 67 13.02 6.10 -0.67
CA ALA A 67 13.49 6.49 -2.00
C ALA A 67 12.35 7.02 -2.87
N ALA A 68 11.22 6.32 -2.93
CA ALA A 68 10.05 6.71 -3.72
C ALA A 68 9.46 8.04 -3.22
N VAL A 69 9.27 8.20 -1.90
CA VAL A 69 8.73 9.43 -1.29
C VAL A 69 9.64 10.63 -1.57
N ARG A 70 10.96 10.46 -1.46
CA ARG A 70 11.91 11.53 -1.79
C ARG A 70 11.83 11.92 -3.27
N GLN A 71 11.72 10.95 -4.18
CA GLN A 71 11.54 11.22 -5.60
C GLN A 71 10.22 11.98 -5.87
N MET A 72 9.14 11.61 -5.19
CA MET A 72 7.85 12.29 -5.30
C MET A 72 7.91 13.73 -4.80
N ALA A 73 8.51 13.97 -3.64
CA ALA A 73 8.67 15.33 -3.10
C ALA A 73 9.50 16.22 -4.03
N GLN A 74 10.57 15.68 -4.63
CA GLN A 74 11.39 16.41 -5.60
C GLN A 74 10.61 16.74 -6.88
N ALA A 75 9.73 15.84 -7.34
CA ALA A 75 8.97 16.05 -8.57
C ALA A 75 7.79 17.01 -8.41
N ASN A 76 7.12 17.02 -7.25
CA ASN A 76 5.84 17.71 -7.06
C ASN A 76 5.92 18.96 -6.18
N ASP A 77 6.82 18.96 -5.19
CA ASP A 77 6.83 19.94 -4.09
C ASP A 77 8.20 20.61 -3.94
N GLY A 78 9.02 20.60 -5.00
CA GLY A 78 10.36 21.22 -5.00
C GLY A 78 11.33 20.59 -3.99
N GLY A 79 11.04 19.38 -3.53
CA GLY A 79 11.81 18.68 -2.51
C GLY A 79 11.32 18.89 -1.07
N ASP A 80 10.25 19.65 -0.86
CA ASP A 80 9.64 19.82 0.45
C ASP A 80 8.85 18.57 0.86
N LEU A 81 9.41 17.83 1.82
CA LEU A 81 8.78 16.63 2.34
C LEU A 81 7.58 16.95 3.22
N GLU A 82 7.60 18.07 3.96
CA GLU A 82 6.51 18.43 4.85
C GLU A 82 5.27 18.79 4.04
N ALA A 83 5.43 19.58 2.98
CA ALA A 83 4.35 19.90 2.04
C ALA A 83 3.70 18.63 1.44
N LEU A 84 4.50 17.63 1.06
CA LEU A 84 3.99 16.35 0.58
C LEU A 84 3.18 15.61 1.66
N LEU A 85 3.66 15.60 2.91
CA LEU A 85 2.97 14.96 4.03
C LEU A 85 1.66 15.69 4.38
N GLU A 86 1.68 17.01 4.44
CA GLU A 86 0.50 17.85 4.68
C GLU A 86 -0.56 17.62 3.59
N SER A 87 -0.18 17.63 2.32
CA SER A 87 -1.11 17.36 1.21
C SER A 87 -1.73 15.95 1.30
N THR A 88 -0.98 14.98 1.84
CA THR A 88 -1.47 13.63 2.06
C THR A 88 -2.49 13.59 3.21
N ILE A 89 -2.24 14.32 4.30
CA ILE A 89 -3.15 14.43 5.45
C ILE A 89 -4.45 15.12 5.03
N ASP A 90 -4.37 16.23 4.32
CA ASP A 90 -5.54 16.99 3.86
C ASP A 90 -6.38 16.20 2.85
N GLY A 91 -5.72 15.44 1.96
CA GLY A 91 -6.38 14.57 1.00
C GLY A 91 -7.02 13.31 1.61
N HIS A 92 -6.58 12.86 2.79
CA HIS A 92 -7.10 11.65 3.43
C HIS A 92 -8.55 11.76 3.94
N GLY A 93 -9.06 12.99 4.12
CA GLY A 93 -10.40 13.23 4.68
C GLY A 93 -11.59 12.84 3.79
N THR A 94 -11.38 12.52 2.51
CA THR A 94 -12.51 12.49 1.54
C THR A 94 -12.77 11.16 0.81
N VAL A 95 -11.96 10.09 0.95
CA VAL A 95 -12.09 8.91 0.07
C VAL A 95 -12.02 7.56 0.80
N ALA A 96 -12.71 7.41 1.92
CA ALA A 96 -13.01 6.08 2.47
C ALA A 96 -14.34 5.57 1.86
N THR A 97 -14.27 4.88 0.72
CA THR A 97 -15.47 4.30 0.10
C THR A 97 -15.74 2.88 0.61
N HIS A 98 -16.93 2.60 1.12
CA HIS A 98 -17.33 1.25 1.52
C HIS A 98 -17.84 0.44 0.32
N ARG A 99 -16.90 -0.12 -0.45
CA ARG A 99 -17.15 -0.87 -1.69
C ARG A 99 -16.35 -2.17 -1.71
N ARG A 100 -16.78 -3.12 -2.53
CA ARG A 100 -16.01 -4.34 -2.80
C ARG A 100 -14.80 -4.00 -3.68
N PRO A 101 -13.64 -4.64 -3.49
CA PRO A 101 -12.45 -4.31 -4.27
C PRO A 101 -12.64 -4.47 -5.78
N GLU A 102 -13.43 -5.45 -6.23
CA GLU A 102 -13.75 -5.68 -7.64
C GLU A 102 -14.48 -4.51 -8.32
N GLU A 103 -15.17 -3.66 -7.57
CA GLU A 103 -15.88 -2.49 -8.11
C GLU A 103 -14.92 -1.40 -8.63
N VAL A 104 -13.62 -1.50 -8.33
CA VAL A 104 -12.61 -0.60 -8.94
C VAL A 104 -12.58 -0.73 -10.47
N LEU A 105 -12.96 -1.90 -11.01
CA LEU A 105 -12.97 -2.17 -12.45
C LEU A 105 -14.11 -1.47 -13.19
N SER A 106 -15.21 -1.16 -12.49
CA SER A 106 -16.38 -0.49 -13.06
C SER A 106 -16.40 1.01 -12.80
N MET A 107 -15.42 1.55 -12.05
CA MET A 107 -15.27 2.98 -11.90
C MET A 107 -14.90 3.59 -13.25
N GLN A 108 -15.80 4.37 -13.85
CA GLN A 108 -15.38 5.36 -14.84
C GLN A 108 -14.44 6.32 -14.12
N VAL A 109 -13.14 6.23 -14.42
CA VAL A 109 -12.18 7.24 -14.00
C VAL A 109 -12.65 8.56 -14.60
N CYS A 110 -13.32 9.39 -13.82
CA CYS A 110 -13.58 10.77 -14.21
C CYS A 110 -12.21 11.41 -14.49
N ARG A 111 -11.92 11.65 -15.78
CA ARG A 111 -10.64 12.19 -16.27
C ARG A 111 -10.19 13.48 -15.58
N ALA A 112 -11.07 14.15 -14.84
CA ALA A 112 -10.77 15.36 -14.09
C ALA A 112 -9.75 15.18 -12.95
N HIS A 113 -9.52 13.96 -12.44
CA HIS A 113 -8.63 13.72 -11.28
C HIS A 113 -7.32 12.99 -11.60
N LEU A 114 -7.04 12.70 -12.87
CA LEU A 114 -5.79 12.02 -13.29
C LEU A 114 -4.51 12.85 -13.04
N ALA A 115 -4.64 14.09 -12.57
CA ALA A 115 -3.51 14.91 -12.15
C ALA A 115 -3.06 14.67 -10.69
N ARG A 116 -3.85 13.99 -9.83
CA ARG A 116 -3.52 13.83 -8.41
C ARG A 116 -3.97 12.48 -7.83
N GLY A 117 -3.07 11.50 -7.86
CA GLY A 117 -2.83 10.54 -6.76
C GLY A 117 -3.88 9.49 -6.39
N LEU A 118 -3.58 8.23 -6.73
CA LEU A 118 -4.04 6.94 -6.17
C LEU A 118 -5.33 6.89 -5.30
N HIS A 119 -6.32 6.14 -5.78
CA HIS A 119 -7.47 5.70 -4.98
C HIS A 119 -7.13 4.45 -4.14
N TRP A 120 -7.27 4.57 -2.81
CA TRP A 120 -7.04 3.47 -1.86
C TRP A 120 -8.36 2.80 -1.43
N VAL A 121 -8.44 1.47 -1.50
CA VAL A 121 -9.52 0.68 -0.89
C VAL A 121 -9.03 0.12 0.44
N ARG A 122 -9.61 0.56 1.57
CA ARG A 122 -9.25 0.09 2.91
C ARG A 122 -10.10 -1.13 3.28
N THR A 123 -9.48 -2.28 3.49
CA THR A 123 -10.11 -3.39 4.21
C THR A 123 -9.78 -3.26 5.70
N THR A 124 -10.73 -2.81 6.51
CA THR A 124 -10.55 -2.70 7.96
C THR A 124 -10.42 -4.10 8.57
N THR A 125 -9.28 -4.43 9.18
CA THR A 125 -9.22 -5.49 10.19
C THR A 125 -9.69 -4.91 11.51
N LYS A 126 -10.82 -5.40 12.03
CA LYS A 126 -11.19 -5.19 13.43
C LYS A 126 -10.08 -5.80 14.30
N ASN A 127 -9.50 -5.00 15.20
CA ASN A 127 -8.73 -5.52 16.32
C ASN A 127 -9.70 -6.34 17.18
N GLY A 128 -9.39 -7.62 17.41
CA GLY A 128 -10.03 -8.43 18.42
C GLY A 128 -9.30 -8.22 19.75
N ALA A 129 -10.11 -7.95 20.78
CA ALA A 129 -9.86 -8.02 22.24
C ALA A 129 -8.52 -7.50 22.78
#